data_AF-A0A5M8FEB6-F1
#
_entry.id   AF-A0A5M8FEB6-F1
#
_cell.length_a   1.000
_cell.length_b   1.000
_cell.length_c   1.000
_cell.angle_alpha   90.00
_cell.angle_beta   90.00
_cell.angle_gamma   90.00
#
_symmetry.space_group_name_H-M   'P 1'
#
loop_
_entity.id
_entity.type
_entity.pdbx_description
1 polymer ?
#
loop_
_entity_poly.entity_id
_entity_poly.type
_entity_poly.pdbx_seq_one_letter_code
_entity_poly.pdbx_strand_id
1 'polypeptide(L)'
;MSVRPRRHSWNIEAIYRALAAERVEGLHRRSADWVKPRLGLVATIQKANAAECERIERELVAAPAYLSGEDQERVERLLEAVHQRLSVLTEAERARRVADWLARFPTPEAVDALDRHGTEALLKQLQSPPDDLSAAERARLDPVATALAAHYDQMSMDDILARIRRLSLERQQRLYALLAAELG
;
A
#
# COMPACT_ATOMS: atom_id res chain seq x y z
N MET A 1 -18.23 -78.28 -43.83
CA MET A 1 -18.56 -77.06 -43.06
C MET A 1 -17.78 -77.09 -41.76
N SER A 2 -16.87 -76.15 -41.54
CA SER A 2 -16.13 -76.05 -40.28
C SER A 2 -16.19 -74.59 -39.82
N VAL A 3 -17.08 -74.32 -38.87
CA VAL A 3 -17.26 -72.99 -38.26
C VAL A 3 -16.12 -72.82 -37.27
N ARG A 4 -15.08 -72.06 -37.64
CA ARG A 4 -14.06 -71.62 -36.68
C ARG A 4 -14.70 -70.63 -35.71
N PRO A 5 -14.62 -70.85 -34.39
CA PRO A 5 -15.05 -69.85 -33.43
C PRO A 5 -14.05 -68.68 -33.50
N ARG A 6 -14.52 -67.50 -33.90
CA ARG A 6 -13.75 -66.26 -33.77
C ARG A 6 -13.61 -65.96 -32.28
N ARG A 7 -12.49 -66.37 -31.68
CA ARG A 7 -12.10 -65.87 -30.36
C ARG A 7 -11.84 -64.37 -30.50
N HIS A 8 -12.74 -63.55 -29.97
CA HIS A 8 -12.46 -62.13 -29.75
C HIS A 8 -11.38 -62.07 -28.67
N SER A 9 -10.10 -61.98 -29.07
CA SER A 9 -9.03 -61.65 -28.13
C SER A 9 -9.21 -60.17 -27.77
N TRP A 10 -9.84 -59.90 -26.63
CA TRP A 10 -9.86 -58.55 -26.07
C TRP A 10 -8.42 -58.05 -25.97
N ASN A 11 -8.09 -57.00 -26.72
CA ASN A 11 -6.82 -56.32 -26.56
C ASN A 11 -6.93 -55.44 -25.30
N ILE A 12 -6.65 -56.05 -24.15
CA ILE A 12 -6.75 -55.42 -22.83
C ILE A 12 -5.93 -54.12 -22.78
N GLU A 13 -4.77 -54.09 -23.45
CA GLU A 13 -3.95 -52.88 -23.54
C GLU A 13 -4.66 -51.76 -24.29
N ALA A 14 -5.31 -52.05 -25.41
CA ALA A 14 -6.10 -51.06 -26.16
C ALA A 14 -7.28 -50.52 -25.33
N ILE A 15 -7.92 -51.39 -24.52
CA ILE A 15 -9.01 -50.99 -23.62
C ILE A 15 -8.48 -50.06 -22.52
N TYR A 16 -7.35 -50.39 -21.89
CA TYR A 16 -6.74 -49.53 -20.87
C TYR A 16 -6.30 -48.18 -21.45
N ARG A 17 -5.71 -48.15 -22.65
CA ARG A 17 -5.36 -46.90 -23.33
C ARG A 17 -6.58 -46.04 -23.64
N ALA A 18 -7.66 -46.65 -24.12
CA ALA A 18 -8.92 -45.93 -24.40
C ALA A 18 -9.53 -45.33 -23.12
N LEU A 19 -9.56 -46.10 -22.02
CA LEU A 19 -10.06 -45.61 -20.73
C LEU A 19 -9.18 -44.49 -20.15
N ALA A 20 -7.86 -44.63 -20.25
CA ALA A 20 -6.93 -43.60 -19.82
C ALA A 20 -7.11 -42.30 -20.62
N ALA A 21 -7.27 -42.40 -21.94
CA ALA A 21 -7.52 -41.26 -22.81
C ALA A 21 -8.85 -40.57 -22.49
N GLU A 22 -9.93 -41.34 -22.26
CA GLU A 22 -11.23 -40.78 -21.87
C GLU A 22 -11.15 -40.03 -20.53
N ARG A 23 -10.39 -40.58 -19.57
CA ARG A 23 -10.19 -39.92 -18.26
C ARG A 23 -9.40 -38.61 -18.40
N VAL A 24 -8.35 -38.59 -19.20
CA VAL A 24 -7.56 -37.38 -19.47
C VAL A 24 -8.41 -36.32 -20.18
N GLU A 25 -9.16 -36.70 -21.21
CA GLU A 25 -10.07 -35.81 -21.93
C GLU A 25 -11.18 -35.26 -21.02
N GLY A 26 -11.70 -36.08 -20.10
CA GLY A 26 -12.66 -35.64 -19.08
C GLY A 26 -12.08 -34.59 -18.13
N LEU A 27 -10.80 -34.72 -17.75
CA LEU A 27 -10.11 -33.72 -16.92
C LEU A 27 -9.89 -32.41 -17.69
N HIS A 28 -9.48 -32.48 -18.97
CA HIS A 28 -9.34 -31.30 -19.82
C HIS A 28 -10.65 -30.54 -19.98
N ARG A 29 -11.76 -31.24 -20.23
CA ARG A 29 -13.10 -30.61 -20.30
C ARG A 29 -13.46 -29.91 -18.99
N ARG A 30 -13.27 -30.57 -17.84
CA ARG A 30 -13.54 -29.95 -16.53
C ARG A 30 -12.65 -28.73 -16.25
N SER A 31 -11.39 -28.77 -16.69
CA SER A 31 -10.46 -27.65 -16.60
C SER A 31 -10.98 -26.46 -17.40
N ALA A 32 -11.32 -26.69 -18.67
CA ALA A 32 -11.86 -25.67 -19.57
C ALA A 32 -13.20 -25.09 -19.07
N ASP A 33 -14.11 -25.94 -18.60
CA ASP A 33 -15.42 -25.53 -18.05
C ASP A 33 -15.26 -24.63 -16.82
N TRP A 34 -14.24 -24.89 -16.00
CA TRP A 34 -13.94 -24.05 -14.86
C TRP A 34 -13.27 -22.72 -15.30
N VAL A 35 -12.30 -22.72 -16.20
CA VAL A 35 -11.59 -21.48 -16.59
C VAL A 35 -12.44 -20.55 -17.47
N LYS A 36 -13.23 -21.09 -18.40
CA LYS A 36 -13.98 -20.30 -19.39
C LYS A 36 -14.79 -19.12 -18.83
N PRO A 37 -15.60 -19.25 -17.76
CA PRO A 37 -16.32 -18.11 -17.19
C PRO A 37 -15.41 -17.04 -16.58
N ARG A 38 -14.18 -17.40 -16.19
CA ARG A 38 -13.22 -16.54 -15.49
C ARG A 38 -12.34 -15.73 -16.44
N LEU A 39 -12.21 -16.14 -17.70
CA LEU A 39 -11.45 -15.39 -18.71
C LEU A 39 -11.99 -13.97 -18.95
N GLY A 40 -13.30 -13.76 -18.75
CA GLY A 40 -13.92 -12.42 -18.85
C GLY A 40 -13.64 -11.50 -17.65
N LEU A 41 -13.01 -11.99 -16.58
CA LEU A 41 -12.80 -11.22 -15.36
C LEU A 41 -11.77 -10.10 -15.54
N VAL A 42 -10.87 -10.16 -16.53
CA VAL A 42 -9.82 -9.15 -16.73
C VAL A 42 -10.38 -7.72 -16.76
N ALA A 43 -11.42 -7.48 -17.56
CA ALA A 43 -12.04 -6.16 -17.64
C ALA A 43 -12.79 -5.75 -16.36
N THR A 44 -13.30 -6.74 -15.62
CA THR A 44 -13.99 -6.54 -14.34
C THR A 44 -12.99 -6.17 -13.25
N ILE A 45 -11.86 -6.87 -13.17
CA ILE A 45 -10.78 -6.64 -12.20
C ILE A 45 -10.30 -5.19 -12.27
N GLN A 46 -10.12 -4.65 -13.48
CA GLN A 46 -9.66 -3.26 -13.65
C GLN A 46 -10.60 -2.21 -13.05
N LYS A 47 -11.90 -2.51 -12.96
CA LYS A 47 -12.93 -1.60 -12.43
C LYS A 47 -13.36 -1.97 -11.02
N ALA A 48 -12.93 -3.12 -10.52
CA ALA A 48 -13.34 -3.64 -9.23
C ALA A 48 -12.85 -2.73 -8.09
N ASN A 49 -13.64 -2.71 -7.03
CA ASN A 49 -13.26 -2.18 -5.72
C ASN A 49 -12.53 -3.25 -4.88
N ALA A 50 -12.02 -2.87 -3.69
CA ALA A 50 -11.23 -3.77 -2.86
C ALA A 50 -11.98 -5.05 -2.46
N ALA A 51 -13.24 -4.93 -2.03
CA ALA A 51 -14.06 -6.08 -1.62
C ALA A 51 -14.35 -7.04 -2.80
N GLU A 52 -14.56 -6.49 -4.00
CA GLU A 52 -14.72 -7.28 -5.22
C GLU A 52 -13.43 -7.99 -5.61
N CYS A 53 -12.28 -7.31 -5.53
CA CYS A 53 -10.96 -7.90 -5.74
C CYS A 53 -10.70 -9.05 -4.76
N GLU A 54 -10.94 -8.87 -3.46
CA GLU A 54 -10.79 -9.91 -2.44
C GLU A 54 -11.73 -11.11 -2.67
N ARG A 55 -12.94 -10.86 -3.19
CA ARG A 55 -13.87 -11.94 -3.56
C ARG A 55 -13.32 -12.73 -4.75
N ILE A 56 -12.84 -12.05 -5.78
CA ILE A 56 -12.26 -12.67 -6.99
C ILE A 56 -10.98 -13.44 -6.61
N GLU A 57 -10.12 -12.87 -5.78
CA GLU A 57 -8.90 -13.51 -5.29
C GLU A 57 -9.21 -14.84 -4.59
N ARG A 58 -10.14 -14.83 -3.63
CA ARG A 58 -10.55 -16.05 -2.91
C ARG A 58 -11.08 -17.13 -3.86
N GLU A 59 -11.82 -16.73 -4.89
CA GLU A 59 -12.32 -17.65 -5.91
C GLU A 59 -11.19 -18.27 -6.73
N LEU A 60 -10.20 -17.47 -7.13
CA LEU A 60 -9.07 -17.91 -7.96
C LEU A 60 -8.05 -18.73 -7.17
N VAL A 61 -7.80 -18.39 -5.90
CA VAL A 61 -6.95 -19.20 -4.99
C VAL A 61 -7.57 -20.57 -4.72
N ALA A 62 -8.91 -20.66 -4.72
CA ALA A 62 -9.63 -21.93 -4.61
C ALA A 62 -9.69 -22.73 -5.93
N ALA A 63 -8.75 -22.49 -6.86
CA ALA A 63 -8.66 -23.20 -8.12
C ALA A 63 -8.51 -24.72 -7.92
N PRO A 64 -9.24 -25.55 -8.68
CA PRO A 64 -9.14 -27.00 -8.56
C PRO A 64 -7.77 -27.55 -8.97
N ALA A 65 -7.31 -28.60 -8.29
CA ALA A 65 -6.03 -29.25 -8.62
C ALA A 65 -6.00 -29.98 -9.99
N TYR A 66 -7.16 -30.19 -10.62
CA TYR A 66 -7.25 -30.85 -11.93
C TYR A 66 -7.03 -29.92 -13.12
N LEU A 67 -6.74 -28.63 -12.88
CA LEU A 67 -6.48 -27.70 -13.97
C LEU A 67 -5.27 -28.16 -14.79
N SER A 68 -5.39 -27.99 -16.11
CA SER A 68 -4.25 -28.15 -17.01
C SER A 68 -3.20 -27.06 -16.75
N GLY A 69 -1.95 -27.29 -17.13
CA GLY A 69 -0.88 -26.29 -16.95
C GLY A 69 -1.22 -24.95 -17.61
N GLU A 70 -1.76 -24.97 -18.83
CA GLU A 70 -2.19 -23.75 -19.53
C GLU A 70 -3.30 -22.99 -18.76
N ASP A 71 -4.22 -23.74 -18.17
CA ASP A 71 -5.31 -23.17 -17.38
C ASP A 71 -4.84 -22.64 -16.02
N GLN A 72 -3.84 -23.26 -15.41
CA GLN A 72 -3.16 -22.73 -14.22
C GLN A 72 -2.48 -21.39 -14.52
N GLU A 73 -1.71 -21.30 -15.60
CA GLU A 73 -1.07 -20.04 -16.03
C GLU A 73 -2.08 -18.93 -16.33
N ARG A 74 -3.28 -19.28 -16.82
CA ARG A 74 -4.37 -18.31 -17.01
C ARG A 74 -4.91 -17.79 -15.67
N VAL A 75 -5.07 -18.67 -14.68
CA VAL A 75 -5.49 -18.30 -13.32
C VAL A 75 -4.44 -17.43 -12.64
N GLU A 76 -3.16 -17.77 -12.77
CA GLU A 76 -2.05 -17.00 -12.21
C GLU A 76 -2.02 -15.57 -12.77
N ARG A 77 -2.22 -15.39 -14.08
CA ARG A 77 -2.34 -14.06 -14.69
C ARG A 77 -3.53 -13.27 -14.15
N LEU A 78 -4.65 -13.93 -13.86
CA LEU A 78 -5.80 -13.26 -13.25
C LEU A 78 -5.50 -12.85 -11.81
N LEU A 79 -4.82 -13.71 -11.04
CA LEU A 79 -4.38 -13.40 -9.67
C LEU A 79 -3.41 -12.21 -9.67
N GLU A 80 -2.44 -12.19 -10.57
CA GLU A 80 -1.51 -11.08 -10.71
C GLU A 80 -2.25 -9.77 -11.01
N ALA A 81 -3.22 -9.80 -11.93
CA ALA A 81 -4.05 -8.62 -12.23
C ALA A 81 -4.85 -8.14 -11.01
N VAL A 82 -5.36 -9.06 -10.17
CA VAL A 82 -6.07 -8.72 -8.92
C VAL A 82 -5.12 -8.07 -7.92
N HIS A 83 -3.92 -8.64 -7.72
CA HIS A 83 -2.92 -8.09 -6.80
C HIS A 83 -2.43 -6.72 -7.23
N GLN A 84 -2.17 -6.52 -8.53
CA GLN A 84 -1.83 -5.22 -9.08
C GLN A 84 -2.95 -4.20 -8.81
N ARG A 85 -4.21 -4.58 -9.03
CA ARG A 85 -5.35 -3.71 -8.75
C ARG A 85 -5.47 -3.36 -7.26
N LEU A 86 -5.33 -4.33 -6.36
CA LEU A 86 -5.37 -4.10 -4.91
C LEU A 86 -4.25 -3.16 -4.46
N SER A 87 -3.05 -3.32 -5.02
CA SER A 87 -1.93 -2.41 -4.76
C SER A 87 -2.25 -0.97 -5.18
N VAL A 88 -2.82 -0.77 -6.38
CA VAL A 88 -3.26 0.55 -6.86
C VAL A 88 -4.32 1.16 -5.94
N LEU A 89 -5.31 0.37 -5.50
CA LEU A 89 -6.37 0.85 -4.60
C LEU A 89 -5.80 1.22 -3.22
N THR A 90 -4.87 0.42 -2.70
CA THR A 90 -4.22 0.67 -1.42
C THR A 90 -3.39 1.94 -1.46
N GLU A 91 -2.59 2.12 -2.51
CA GLU A 91 -1.79 3.34 -2.68
C GLU A 91 -2.67 4.57 -2.88
N ALA A 92 -3.78 4.47 -3.65
CA ALA A 92 -4.71 5.58 -3.82
C ALA A 92 -5.34 6.00 -2.47
N GLU A 93 -5.69 5.03 -1.64
CA GLU A 93 -6.26 5.28 -0.32
C GLU A 93 -5.21 5.90 0.64
N ARG A 94 -3.99 5.37 0.64
CA ARG A 94 -2.84 5.94 1.37
C ARG A 94 -2.57 7.38 0.94
N ALA A 95 -2.44 7.62 -0.36
CA ALA A 95 -2.22 8.96 -0.92
C ALA A 95 -3.35 9.92 -0.55
N ARG A 96 -4.61 9.46 -0.52
CA ARG A 96 -5.75 10.26 -0.05
C ARG A 96 -5.61 10.65 1.42
N ARG A 97 -5.33 9.70 2.30
CA ARG A 97 -5.13 9.99 3.74
C ARG A 97 -4.00 10.97 3.98
N VAL A 98 -2.89 10.80 3.26
CA VAL A 98 -1.74 11.72 3.31
C VAL A 98 -2.13 13.11 2.79
N ALA A 99 -2.86 13.20 1.69
CA ALA A 99 -3.32 14.49 1.15
C ALA A 99 -4.26 15.21 2.13
N ASP A 100 -5.22 14.50 2.73
CA ASP A 100 -6.15 15.05 3.73
C ASP A 100 -5.42 15.50 4.99
N TRP A 101 -4.37 14.78 5.40
CA TRP A 101 -3.50 15.18 6.50
C TRP A 101 -2.65 16.41 6.15
N LEU A 102 -2.04 16.45 4.96
CA LEU A 102 -1.27 17.60 4.46
C LEU A 102 -2.12 18.87 4.38
N ALA A 103 -3.39 18.75 3.99
CA ALA A 103 -4.32 19.87 3.88
C ALA A 103 -4.65 20.56 5.23
N ARG A 104 -4.29 19.93 6.36
CA ARG A 104 -4.49 20.51 7.70
C ARG A 104 -3.42 21.53 8.07
N PHE A 105 -2.27 21.50 7.39
CA PHE A 105 -1.18 22.40 7.71
C PHE A 105 -1.39 23.75 7.03
N PRO A 106 -1.09 24.85 7.74
CA PRO A 106 -1.16 26.19 7.16
C PRO A 106 -0.09 26.38 6.09
N THR A 107 -0.26 27.39 5.24
CA THR A 107 0.84 27.83 4.38
C THR A 107 1.94 28.46 5.24
N PRO A 108 3.21 28.48 4.78
CA PRO A 108 4.31 29.04 5.55
C PRO A 108 4.06 30.48 6.02
N GLU A 109 3.36 31.29 5.22
CA GLU A 109 3.06 32.70 5.52
C GLU A 109 2.00 32.85 6.62
N ALA A 110 1.16 31.84 6.84
CA ALA A 110 0.13 31.85 7.88
C ALA A 110 0.65 31.36 9.23
N VAL A 111 1.92 30.90 9.31
CA VAL A 111 2.53 30.41 10.54
C VAL A 111 2.68 31.51 11.59
N ASP A 112 3.00 32.74 11.17
CA ASP A 112 3.25 33.87 12.08
C ASP A 112 2.02 34.23 12.93
N ALA A 113 0.81 33.87 12.49
CA ALA A 113 -0.43 34.12 13.20
C ALA A 113 -0.73 33.07 14.31
N LEU A 114 0.07 32.00 14.39
CA LEU A 114 -0.15 30.94 15.37
C LEU A 114 0.41 31.33 16.74
N ASP A 115 -0.32 30.92 17.78
CA ASP A 115 0.19 30.96 19.14
C ASP A 115 1.11 29.76 19.43
N ARG A 116 1.85 29.84 20.53
CA ARG A 116 2.84 28.81 20.90
C ARG A 116 2.24 27.41 20.98
N HIS A 117 1.04 27.31 21.53
CA HIS A 117 0.38 26.02 21.71
C HIS A 117 -0.05 25.42 20.37
N GLY A 118 -0.60 26.24 19.47
CA GLY A 118 -0.94 25.86 18.11
C GLY A 118 0.28 25.42 17.29
N THR A 119 1.39 26.17 17.38
CA THR A 119 2.65 25.80 16.72
C THR A 119 3.20 24.47 17.25
N GLU A 120 3.22 24.27 18.57
CA GLU A 120 3.67 23.01 19.17
C GLU A 120 2.77 21.83 18.77
N ALA A 121 1.45 22.04 18.73
CA ALA A 121 0.49 21.01 18.31
C ALA A 121 0.71 20.60 16.85
N LEU A 122 0.94 21.56 15.95
CA LEU A 122 1.24 21.28 14.54
C LEU A 122 2.60 20.58 14.38
N LEU A 123 3.63 21.01 15.11
CA LEU A 123 4.94 20.33 15.11
C LEU A 123 4.83 18.87 15.56
N LYS A 124 4.02 18.57 16.59
CA LYS A 124 3.73 17.19 17.00
C LYS A 124 3.00 16.41 15.91
N GLN A 125 2.03 17.03 15.25
CA GLN A 125 1.32 16.39 14.15
C GLN A 125 2.25 16.06 12.98
N LEU A 126 3.22 16.92 12.65
CA LEU A 126 4.24 16.67 11.61
C LEU A 126 5.06 15.40 11.87
N GLN A 127 5.30 15.07 13.15
CA GLN A 127 6.04 13.88 13.55
C GLN A 127 5.19 12.59 13.50
N SER A 128 3.87 12.72 13.32
CA SER A 128 2.92 11.62 13.33
C SER A 128 2.10 11.58 12.03
N PRO A 129 2.72 11.35 10.86
CA PRO A 129 1.98 11.16 9.63
C PRO A 129 1.13 9.88 9.69
N PRO A 130 -0.03 9.83 9.00
CA PRO A 130 -0.90 8.65 9.00
C PRO A 130 -0.28 7.45 8.27
N ASP A 131 0.59 7.70 7.30
CA ASP A 131 1.29 6.71 6.49
C ASP A 131 2.70 7.23 6.15
N ASP A 132 3.61 6.34 5.75
CA ASP A 132 4.97 6.70 5.35
C ASP A 132 4.97 7.68 4.19
N LEU A 133 5.56 8.86 4.35
CA LEU A 133 5.61 9.89 3.31
C LEU A 133 6.64 9.56 2.22
N SER A 134 6.25 9.73 0.96
CA SER A 134 7.13 9.72 -0.20
C SER A 134 8.06 10.94 -0.22
N ALA A 135 9.13 10.88 -1.01
CA ALA A 135 10.08 11.99 -1.14
C ALA A 135 9.41 13.28 -1.64
N ALA A 136 8.45 13.18 -2.56
CA ALA A 136 7.73 14.34 -3.08
C ALA A 136 6.79 14.95 -2.03
N GLU A 137 6.12 14.14 -1.22
CA GLU A 137 5.24 14.63 -0.14
C GLU A 137 6.06 15.30 0.97
N ARG A 138 7.23 14.74 1.32
CA ARG A 138 8.16 15.36 2.28
C ARG A 138 8.66 16.71 1.77
N ALA A 139 9.09 16.79 0.51
CA ALA A 139 9.56 18.05 -0.08
C ALA A 139 8.48 19.15 -0.07
N ARG A 140 7.19 18.78 -0.15
CA ARG A 140 6.08 19.74 -0.03
C ARG A 140 5.86 20.21 1.40
N LEU A 141 6.19 19.38 2.39
CA LEU A 141 6.03 19.66 3.82
C LEU A 141 7.19 20.50 4.38
N ASP A 142 8.41 20.30 3.87
CA ASP A 142 9.64 20.91 4.38
C ASP A 142 9.55 22.43 4.61
N PRO A 143 8.95 23.25 3.70
CA PRO A 143 8.84 24.69 3.93
C PRO A 143 7.98 25.02 5.16
N VAL A 144 6.86 24.32 5.33
CA VAL A 144 5.94 24.55 6.45
C VAL A 144 6.56 24.05 7.76
N ALA A 145 7.22 22.89 7.73
CA ALA A 145 7.94 22.36 8.88
C ALA A 145 9.05 23.30 9.36
N THR A 146 9.81 23.86 8.40
CA THR A 146 10.86 24.85 8.69
C THR A 146 10.30 26.13 9.28
N ALA A 147 9.20 26.65 8.71
CA ALA A 147 8.54 27.85 9.20
C ALA A 147 7.99 27.65 10.63
N LEU A 148 7.33 26.52 10.90
CA LEU A 148 6.80 26.19 12.23
C LEU A 148 7.92 26.05 13.27
N ALA A 149 9.03 25.41 12.92
CA ALA A 149 10.18 25.28 13.81
C ALA A 149 10.81 26.64 14.11
N ALA A 150 11.07 27.45 13.08
CA ALA A 150 11.63 28.80 13.24
C ALA A 150 10.73 29.70 14.10
N HIS A 151 9.42 29.65 13.90
CA HIS A 151 8.45 30.42 14.69
C HIS A 151 8.44 29.98 16.16
N TYR A 152 8.43 28.67 16.40
CA TYR A 152 8.49 28.14 17.78
C TYR A 152 9.79 28.54 18.50
N ASP A 153 10.92 28.44 17.81
CA ASP A 153 12.23 28.83 18.36
C ASP A 153 12.28 30.32 18.67
N GLN A 154 11.73 31.17 17.79
CA GLN A 154 11.64 32.62 18.01
C GLN A 154 10.82 32.95 19.26
N MET A 155 9.63 32.33 19.44
CA MET A 155 8.82 32.54 20.64
C MET A 155 9.55 32.09 21.91
N SER A 156 10.28 30.97 21.84
CA SER A 156 11.10 30.46 22.95
C SER A 156 12.24 31.43 23.30
N MET A 157 12.90 31.99 22.29
CA MET A 157 13.95 33.00 22.46
C MET A 157 13.40 34.28 23.10
N ASP A 158 12.24 34.76 22.65
CA ASP A 158 11.59 35.95 23.19
C ASP A 158 11.23 35.77 24.67
N ASP A 159 10.77 34.59 25.06
CA ASP A 159 10.53 34.24 26.46
C ASP A 159 11.81 34.24 27.31
N ILE A 160 12.90 33.68 26.78
CA ILE A 160 14.21 33.68 27.45
C ILE A 160 14.69 35.13 27.65
N LEU A 161 14.63 35.95 26.61
CA LEU A 161 15.02 37.36 26.67
C LEU A 161 14.14 38.14 27.66
N ALA A 162 12.83 37.91 27.66
CA ALA A 162 11.91 38.53 28.61
C ALA A 162 12.24 38.14 30.06
N ARG A 163 12.60 36.86 30.31
CA ARG A 163 13.04 36.40 31.63
C ARG A 163 14.38 37.03 32.05
N ILE A 164 15.33 37.14 31.13
CA ILE A 164 16.62 37.81 31.40
C ILE A 164 16.38 39.28 31.77
N ARG A 165 15.54 39.99 31.03
CA ARG A 165 15.19 41.40 31.31
C ARG A 165 14.53 41.59 32.68
N ARG A 166 13.88 40.57 33.24
CA ARG A 166 13.28 40.58 34.60
C ARG A 166 14.29 40.28 35.72
N LEU A 167 15.50 39.81 35.40
CA LEU A 167 16.55 39.59 36.40
C LEU A 167 17.05 40.92 36.98
N SER A 168 17.64 40.89 38.17
CA SER A 168 18.34 42.05 38.73
C SER A 168 19.55 42.42 37.86
N LEU A 169 19.91 43.71 37.86
CA LEU A 169 21.01 44.24 37.06
C LEU A 169 22.34 43.48 37.30
N GLU A 170 22.64 43.14 38.55
CA GLU A 170 23.84 42.37 38.91
C GLU A 170 23.83 40.97 38.28
N ARG A 171 22.68 40.29 38.26
CA ARG A 171 22.54 38.96 37.63
C ARG A 171 22.61 39.05 36.11
N GLN A 172 22.06 40.10 35.50
CA GLN A 172 22.20 40.34 34.06
C GLN A 172 23.67 40.54 33.67
N GLN A 173 24.40 41.37 34.40
CA GLN A 173 25.83 41.63 34.16
C GLN A 173 26.67 40.34 34.27
N ARG A 174 26.43 39.51 35.29
CA ARG A 174 27.09 38.20 35.40
C ARG A 174 26.76 37.28 34.23
N LEU A 175 25.50 37.23 33.79
CA LEU A 175 25.07 36.41 32.66
C LEU A 175 25.75 36.86 31.35
N TYR A 176 25.80 38.16 31.08
CA TYR A 176 26.47 38.69 29.90
C TYR A 176 27.98 38.44 29.92
N ALA A 177 28.62 38.56 31.08
CA ALA A 177 30.05 38.23 31.22
C ALA A 177 30.34 36.74 30.93
N LEU A 178 29.47 35.83 31.39
CA LEU A 178 29.58 34.40 31.08
C LEU A 178 29.40 34.12 29.59
N LEU A 179 28.37 34.69 28.95
CA LEU A 179 28.15 34.52 27.52
C LEU A 179 29.29 35.09 26.66
N ALA A 180 29.86 36.22 27.06
CA ALA A 180 31.00 36.82 26.37
C ALA A 180 32.27 35.97 26.49
N ALA A 181 32.46 35.25 27.59
CA ALA A 181 33.61 34.36 27.80
C ALA A 181 33.50 33.05 26.99
N GLU A 182 32.30 32.61 26.63
CA GLU A 182 32.07 31.41 25.80
C GLU A 182 32.19 31.71 24.29
N LEU A 183 32.03 32.98 23.88
CA LEU A 183 32.07 33.41 22.48
C LEU A 183 33.43 33.96 22.03
N GLY A 184 34.36 34.20 22.96
CA GLY A 184 35.72 34.71 22.70
C GLY A 184 36.76 33.61 22.82
#